data_AF-A0A9N9EG41-F1
#
_entry.id   AF-A0A9N9EG41-F1
#
_cell.length_a   1.000
_cell.length_b   1.000
_cell.length_c   1.000
_cell.angle_alpha   90.00
_cell.angle_beta   90.00
_cell.angle_gamma   90.00
#
_symmetry.space_group_name_H-M   'P 1'
#
loop_
_entity.id
_entity.type
_entity.pdbx_description
1 polymer ?
#
loop_
_entity_poly.entity_id
_entity_poly.type
_entity_poly.pdbx_seq_one_letter_code
_entity_poly.pdbx_strand_id
1 'polypeptide(L)'
;MGTELDPRIPTRIDDGLRLVLFDDERVKKYKQEVAKLKDEAARLRDLLGVDLDKLPELLNDKKLIDILTTQTTIELLLLKDEVNKLNSEKDELKSEKDQLKTEINDLQDERLHAENATEGLNQEIINLKTNLTLLEKKKNNLESNIEERKKVLEQEFNELKSELEEKRRSLELNINERLETKKSLEQEIAKLEVNLEDHRKNIESIASKQLEREKLEQKKQESDRKMKEIEEKLNKKKTRVSELEDKLISIENKRNELEVNKKDLKEAYLKYGQFKDEKYRGMAQQVILPLKQNIRDIETQLKEFDVIKNELSEAKKEIKNLNEQSKRENEFSNALKNDIQEYKEKFSNAQEDLKKKDILIDELRKELQQEKNNREIVELSREKGNLEKLISSTRVKVAERNLQGYLEMLDFEDEKTKETAKKHLNRILNDVELDALLNGPKRIEEIDQKLSK
;
A
#
# COMPACT_ATOMS: atom_id res chain seq x y z
N MET A 1 -93.81 -18.84 -80.16
CA MET A 1 -95.12 -18.25 -79.83
C MET A 1 -95.32 -17.07 -80.77
N GLY A 2 -96.27 -16.94 -81.67
CA GLY A 2 -97.34 -17.78 -82.19
C GLY A 2 -97.75 -17.18 -83.56
N THR A 3 -98.31 -18.03 -84.39
CA THR A 3 -98.82 -17.86 -85.76
C THR A 3 -100.08 -16.99 -85.87
N GLU A 4 -100.35 -16.37 -87.03
CA GLU A 4 -101.65 -16.50 -87.73
C GLU A 4 -101.64 -15.93 -89.17
N LEU A 5 -102.16 -16.76 -90.08
CA LEU A 5 -102.57 -16.54 -91.47
C LEU A 5 -104.12 -16.51 -91.47
N ASP A 6 -104.80 -15.71 -92.31
CA ASP A 6 -105.84 -16.20 -93.26
C ASP A 6 -106.44 -15.11 -94.20
N PRO A 7 -106.95 -15.45 -95.42
CA PRO A 7 -107.26 -14.58 -96.57
C PRO A 7 -108.77 -14.52 -96.92
N ARG A 8 -109.20 -13.67 -97.89
CA ARG A 8 -110.40 -13.90 -98.74
C ARG A 8 -110.30 -13.20 -100.11
N ILE A 9 -110.48 -13.96 -101.19
CA ILE A 9 -110.93 -13.52 -102.54
C ILE A 9 -112.37 -14.04 -102.73
N PRO A 10 -113.25 -13.40 -103.53
CA PRO A 10 -113.82 -14.14 -104.68
C PRO A 10 -114.14 -13.34 -105.97
N THR A 11 -114.14 -14.11 -107.06
CA THR A 11 -114.45 -13.91 -108.50
C THR A 11 -115.96 -13.85 -108.88
N ARG A 12 -116.23 -13.65 -110.20
CA ARG A 12 -117.41 -14.08 -111.05
C ARG A 12 -118.58 -13.05 -111.23
N ILE A 13 -119.41 -12.99 -112.29
CA ILE A 13 -119.52 -13.49 -113.70
C ILE A 13 -120.87 -12.92 -114.28
N ASP A 14 -120.97 -12.83 -115.62
CA ASP A 14 -122.13 -12.95 -116.54
C ASP A 14 -123.43 -12.09 -116.56
N ASP A 15 -123.77 -11.80 -117.83
CA ASP A 15 -125.05 -11.94 -118.57
C ASP A 15 -126.22 -10.97 -118.42
N GLY A 16 -126.79 -10.63 -119.60
CA GLY A 16 -128.16 -10.10 -119.69
C GLY A 16 -128.59 -9.48 -121.03
N LEU A 17 -128.56 -10.24 -122.12
CA LEU A 17 -129.26 -9.91 -123.39
C LEU A 17 -130.77 -10.22 -123.27
N ARG A 18 -131.65 -9.27 -123.62
CA ARG A 18 -133.09 -9.50 -123.87
C ARG A 18 -133.50 -8.88 -125.21
N LEU A 19 -133.93 -9.75 -126.14
CA LEU A 19 -134.56 -9.44 -127.43
C LEU A 19 -136.06 -9.17 -127.25
N VAL A 20 -136.54 -8.03 -127.73
CA VAL A 20 -137.97 -7.72 -127.93
C VAL A 20 -138.14 -7.13 -129.33
N LEU A 21 -139.00 -7.78 -130.11
CA LEU A 21 -139.38 -7.47 -131.48
C LEU A 21 -140.09 -6.10 -131.56
N PHE A 22 -139.70 -5.22 -132.50
CA PHE A 22 -140.39 -3.96 -132.78
C PHE A 22 -140.53 -3.66 -134.27
N ASP A 23 -141.70 -3.10 -134.58
CA ASP A 23 -142.28 -2.75 -135.87
C ASP A 23 -141.43 -1.82 -136.77
N ASP A 24 -141.71 -1.94 -138.08
CA ASP A 24 -140.94 -1.47 -139.24
C ASP A 24 -140.68 0.06 -139.31
N GLU A 25 -141.38 0.88 -138.52
CA GLU A 25 -141.09 2.33 -138.42
C GLU A 25 -140.05 2.69 -137.35
N ARG A 26 -139.91 1.88 -136.29
CA ARG A 26 -138.87 2.09 -135.26
C ARG A 26 -137.49 1.70 -135.76
N VAL A 27 -137.38 0.72 -136.66
CA VAL A 27 -136.12 0.33 -137.33
C VAL A 27 -135.56 1.47 -138.19
N LYS A 28 -136.41 2.29 -138.82
CA LYS A 28 -135.95 3.49 -139.58
C LYS A 28 -135.42 4.59 -138.65
N LYS A 29 -136.04 4.82 -137.50
CA LYS A 29 -135.56 5.79 -136.50
C LYS A 29 -134.25 5.33 -135.86
N TYR A 30 -134.14 4.04 -135.49
CA TYR A 30 -132.90 3.45 -134.99
C TYR A 30 -131.79 3.38 -136.05
N LYS A 31 -132.08 3.20 -137.34
CA LYS A 31 -131.04 3.31 -138.39
C LYS A 31 -130.46 4.72 -138.51
N GLN A 32 -131.26 5.76 -138.32
CA GLN A 32 -130.76 7.14 -138.26
C GLN A 32 -130.03 7.46 -136.95
N GLU A 33 -130.47 6.90 -135.82
CA GLU A 33 -129.83 7.09 -134.52
C GLU A 33 -128.52 6.30 -134.39
N VAL A 34 -128.44 5.10 -134.97
CA VAL A 34 -127.20 4.32 -135.12
C VAL A 34 -126.24 5.00 -136.09
N ALA A 35 -126.71 5.66 -137.16
CA ALA A 35 -125.84 6.46 -138.02
C ALA A 35 -125.26 7.67 -137.28
N LYS A 36 -126.08 8.39 -136.49
CA LYS A 36 -125.61 9.49 -135.64
C LYS A 36 -124.65 9.01 -134.55
N LEU A 37 -124.93 7.89 -133.89
CA LEU A 37 -124.02 7.28 -132.90
C LEU A 37 -122.75 6.70 -133.55
N LYS A 38 -122.80 6.29 -134.82
CA LYS A 38 -121.59 5.91 -135.59
C LYS A 38 -120.73 7.12 -135.89
N ASP A 39 -121.33 8.23 -136.31
CA ASP A 39 -120.62 9.48 -136.58
C ASP A 39 -120.12 10.13 -135.27
N GLU A 40 -120.83 9.96 -134.16
CA GLU A 40 -120.44 10.47 -132.84
C GLU A 40 -119.38 9.57 -132.17
N ALA A 41 -119.42 8.25 -132.39
CA ALA A 41 -118.33 7.35 -132.03
C ALA A 41 -117.08 7.57 -132.91
N ALA A 42 -117.24 7.91 -134.19
CA ALA A 42 -116.13 8.33 -135.05
C ALA A 42 -115.54 9.67 -134.58
N ARG A 43 -116.39 10.64 -134.20
CA ARG A 43 -115.94 11.90 -133.61
C ARG A 43 -115.26 11.72 -132.26
N LEU A 44 -115.75 10.85 -131.37
CA LEU A 44 -115.08 10.58 -130.08
C LEU A 44 -113.75 9.85 -130.27
N ARG A 45 -113.62 9.02 -131.31
CA ARG A 45 -112.35 8.40 -131.70
C ARG A 45 -111.33 9.44 -132.18
N ASP A 46 -111.76 10.47 -132.92
CA ASP A 46 -110.89 11.56 -133.38
C ASP A 46 -110.64 12.63 -132.29
N LEU A 47 -111.61 12.89 -131.39
CA LEU A 47 -111.49 13.89 -130.31
C LEU A 47 -110.63 13.39 -129.13
N LEU A 48 -110.61 12.08 -128.89
CA LEU A 48 -109.81 11.53 -127.80
C LEU A 48 -108.32 11.52 -128.10
N GLY A 49 -107.86 11.73 -129.34
CA GLY A 49 -106.46 12.06 -129.68
C GLY A 49 -105.38 11.16 -129.06
N VAL A 50 -105.79 10.03 -128.50
CA VAL A 50 -104.99 9.05 -127.78
C VAL A 50 -104.85 7.93 -128.77
N ASP A 51 -103.68 7.96 -129.42
CA ASP A 51 -103.12 6.93 -130.26
C ASP A 51 -103.10 5.62 -129.43
N LEU A 52 -104.21 4.86 -129.48
CA LEU A 52 -104.39 3.63 -128.69
C LEU A 52 -103.33 2.57 -129.00
N ASP A 53 -102.62 2.73 -130.12
CA ASP A 53 -101.47 1.93 -130.52
C ASP A 53 -100.23 2.19 -129.63
N LYS A 54 -100.19 3.28 -128.84
CA LYS A 54 -99.12 3.62 -127.87
C LYS A 54 -99.44 3.31 -126.41
N LEU A 55 -100.66 2.85 -126.11
CA LEU A 55 -101.05 2.42 -124.75
C LEU A 55 -100.17 1.27 -124.20
N PRO A 56 -99.77 0.27 -125.02
CA PRO A 56 -98.82 -0.76 -124.58
C PRO A 56 -97.44 -0.19 -124.24
N GLU A 57 -97.00 0.85 -124.96
CA GLU A 57 -95.73 1.54 -124.75
C GLU A 57 -95.75 2.34 -123.44
N LEU A 58 -96.79 3.14 -123.20
CA LEU A 58 -96.98 3.88 -121.94
C LEU A 58 -97.15 2.95 -120.73
N LEU A 59 -97.77 1.79 -120.91
CA LEU A 59 -97.87 0.76 -119.86
C LEU A 59 -96.51 0.11 -119.58
N ASN A 60 -95.67 -0.07 -120.61
CA ASN A 60 -94.29 -0.52 -120.44
C ASN A 60 -93.42 0.53 -119.77
N ASP A 61 -93.54 1.81 -120.14
CA ASP A 61 -92.83 2.90 -119.49
C ASP A 61 -93.24 3.03 -118.03
N LYS A 62 -94.54 2.92 -117.72
CA LYS A 62 -95.01 2.87 -116.33
C LYS A 62 -94.42 1.68 -115.58
N LYS A 63 -94.42 0.48 -116.16
CA LYS A 63 -93.78 -0.70 -115.54
C LYS A 63 -92.28 -0.48 -115.34
N LEU A 64 -91.59 0.15 -116.29
CA LEU A 64 -90.16 0.47 -116.19
C LEU A 64 -89.90 1.50 -115.10
N ILE A 65 -90.74 2.54 -115.00
CA ILE A 65 -90.71 3.54 -113.93
C ILE A 65 -90.97 2.87 -112.58
N ASP A 66 -91.96 2.00 -112.47
CA ASP A 66 -92.25 1.27 -111.23
C ASP A 66 -91.06 0.36 -110.85
N ILE A 67 -90.43 -0.31 -111.81
CA ILE A 67 -89.21 -1.11 -111.60
C ILE A 67 -88.04 -0.23 -111.15
N LEU A 68 -87.76 0.88 -111.84
CA LEU A 68 -86.67 1.81 -111.50
C LEU A 68 -86.91 2.48 -110.15
N THR A 69 -88.17 2.82 -109.83
CA THR A 69 -88.57 3.36 -108.53
C THR A 69 -88.37 2.32 -107.44
N THR A 70 -88.75 1.06 -107.70
CA THR A 70 -88.52 -0.06 -106.77
C THR A 70 -87.03 -0.29 -106.58
N GLN A 71 -86.22 -0.28 -107.65
CA GLN A 71 -84.77 -0.44 -107.58
C GLN A 71 -84.11 0.70 -106.81
N THR A 72 -84.48 1.95 -107.10
CA THR A 72 -84.00 3.13 -106.35
C THR A 72 -84.40 3.06 -104.89
N THR A 73 -85.61 2.57 -104.59
CA THR A 73 -86.08 2.37 -103.21
C THR A 73 -85.25 1.30 -102.50
N ILE A 74 -84.95 0.19 -103.18
CA ILE A 74 -84.08 -0.88 -102.64
C ILE A 74 -82.67 -0.34 -102.39
N GLU A 75 -82.08 0.38 -103.36
CA GLU A 75 -80.75 1.00 -103.22
C GLU A 75 -80.70 2.01 -102.07
N LEU A 76 -81.74 2.84 -101.91
CA LEU A 76 -81.87 3.76 -100.78
C LEU A 76 -82.00 3.03 -99.44
N LEU A 77 -82.73 1.91 -99.40
CA LEU A 77 -82.82 1.07 -98.19
C LEU A 77 -81.48 0.42 -97.86
N LEU A 78 -80.76 -0.10 -98.86
CA LEU A 78 -79.43 -0.68 -98.68
C LEU A 78 -78.41 0.38 -98.21
N LEU A 79 -78.42 1.56 -98.82
CA LEU A 79 -77.58 2.69 -98.39
C LEU A 79 -77.94 3.14 -96.97
N LYS A 80 -79.23 3.16 -96.62
CA LYS A 80 -79.67 3.49 -95.27
C LYS A 80 -79.19 2.45 -94.26
N ASP A 81 -79.25 1.17 -94.60
CA ASP A 81 -78.73 0.09 -93.76
C ASP A 81 -77.20 0.18 -93.60
N GLU A 82 -76.47 0.54 -94.67
CA GLU A 82 -75.03 0.76 -94.61
C GLU A 82 -74.67 2.00 -93.78
N VAL A 83 -75.41 3.10 -93.92
CA VAL A 83 -75.27 4.28 -93.06
C VAL A 83 -75.55 3.95 -91.60
N ASN A 84 -76.58 3.15 -91.32
CA ASN A 84 -76.87 2.69 -89.96
C ASN A 84 -75.73 1.85 -89.41
N LYS A 85 -75.19 0.92 -90.20
CA LYS A 85 -74.04 0.07 -89.81
C LYS A 85 -72.79 0.91 -89.53
N LEU A 86 -72.45 1.85 -90.42
CA LEU A 86 -71.31 2.75 -90.24
C LEU A 86 -71.49 3.67 -89.03
N ASN A 87 -72.71 4.10 -88.72
CA ASN A 87 -72.98 4.88 -87.52
C ASN A 87 -72.80 4.04 -86.25
N SER A 88 -73.26 2.79 -86.24
CA SER A 88 -73.00 1.86 -85.13
C SER A 88 -71.51 1.62 -84.93
N GLU A 89 -70.76 1.36 -86.00
CA GLU A 89 -69.30 1.19 -85.94
C GLU A 89 -68.59 2.46 -85.45
N LYS A 90 -69.04 3.64 -85.90
CA LYS A 90 -68.53 4.93 -85.43
C LYS A 90 -68.77 5.13 -83.93
N ASP A 91 -69.94 4.76 -83.43
CA ASP A 91 -70.29 4.88 -82.01
C ASP A 91 -69.49 3.87 -81.16
N GLU A 92 -69.28 2.65 -81.65
CA GLU A 92 -68.40 1.65 -81.03
C GLU A 92 -66.94 2.13 -80.96
N LEU A 93 -66.38 2.61 -82.08
CA LEU A 93 -65.02 3.17 -82.14
C LEU A 93 -64.86 4.40 -81.24
N LYS A 94 -65.92 5.21 -81.10
CA LYS A 94 -65.92 6.34 -80.17
C LYS A 94 -65.89 5.86 -78.72
N SER A 95 -66.68 4.84 -78.38
CA SER A 95 -66.66 4.21 -77.07
C SER A 95 -65.30 3.60 -76.75
N GLU A 96 -64.68 2.88 -77.69
CA GLU A 96 -63.34 2.31 -77.55
C GLU A 96 -62.29 3.42 -77.35
N LYS A 97 -62.37 4.50 -78.14
CA LYS A 97 -61.48 5.66 -77.98
C LYS A 97 -61.60 6.30 -76.60
N ASP A 98 -62.82 6.45 -76.08
CA ASP A 98 -63.05 7.02 -74.76
C ASP A 98 -62.54 6.08 -73.64
N GLN A 99 -62.67 4.75 -73.81
CA GLN A 99 -62.09 3.75 -72.90
C GLN A 99 -60.55 3.79 -72.91
N LEU A 100 -59.92 3.75 -74.09
CA LEU A 100 -58.47 3.84 -74.23
C LEU A 100 -57.93 5.14 -73.65
N LYS A 101 -58.68 6.25 -73.75
CA LYS A 101 -58.29 7.52 -73.14
C LYS A 101 -58.29 7.44 -71.61
N THR A 102 -59.27 6.75 -71.01
CA THR A 102 -59.29 6.51 -69.56
C THR A 102 -58.12 5.62 -69.14
N GLU A 103 -57.88 4.51 -69.84
CA GLU A 103 -56.76 3.60 -69.56
C GLU A 103 -55.40 4.30 -69.68
N ILE A 104 -55.22 5.17 -70.68
CA ILE A 104 -54.02 5.99 -70.82
C ILE A 104 -53.82 6.92 -69.61
N ASN A 105 -54.89 7.52 -69.09
CA ASN A 105 -54.80 8.38 -67.90
C ASN A 105 -54.43 7.55 -66.66
N ASP A 106 -55.08 6.40 -66.46
CA ASP A 106 -54.81 5.51 -65.33
C ASP A 106 -53.34 5.03 -65.36
N LEU A 107 -52.84 4.62 -66.53
CA LEU A 107 -51.44 4.24 -66.72
C LEU A 107 -50.46 5.40 -66.49
N GLN A 108 -50.85 6.64 -66.81
CA GLN A 108 -50.03 7.82 -66.51
C GLN A 108 -49.96 8.08 -64.99
N ASP A 109 -51.07 7.91 -64.29
CA ASP A 109 -51.13 8.06 -62.83
C ASP A 109 -50.30 6.96 -62.13
N GLU A 110 -50.43 5.70 -62.57
CA GLU A 110 -49.59 4.59 -62.08
C GLU A 110 -48.10 4.84 -62.34
N ARG A 111 -47.74 5.34 -63.53
CA ARG A 111 -46.36 5.71 -63.86
C ARG A 111 -45.83 6.79 -62.92
N LEU A 112 -46.61 7.84 -62.69
CA LEU A 112 -46.23 8.93 -61.78
C LEU A 112 -46.04 8.40 -60.34
N HIS A 113 -46.92 7.50 -59.88
CA HIS A 113 -46.80 6.88 -58.56
C HIS A 113 -45.52 6.03 -58.44
N ALA A 114 -45.20 5.23 -59.46
CA ALA A 114 -43.98 4.43 -59.51
C ALA A 114 -42.70 5.30 -59.57
N GLU A 115 -42.73 6.41 -60.30
CA GLU A 115 -41.64 7.39 -60.36
C GLU A 115 -41.37 7.99 -58.97
N ASN A 116 -42.42 8.45 -58.28
CA ASN A 116 -42.30 9.00 -56.92
C ASN A 116 -41.78 7.98 -55.91
N ALA A 117 -42.26 6.73 -55.98
CA ALA A 117 -41.76 5.65 -55.13
C ALA A 117 -40.27 5.36 -55.39
N THR A 118 -39.86 5.37 -56.66
CA THR A 118 -38.47 5.19 -57.07
C THR A 118 -37.58 6.33 -56.55
N GLU A 119 -38.05 7.57 -56.61
CA GLU A 119 -37.33 8.73 -56.05
C GLU A 119 -37.17 8.61 -54.52
N GLY A 120 -38.23 8.21 -53.81
CA GLY A 120 -38.19 7.97 -52.36
C GLY A 120 -37.16 6.90 -51.97
N LEU A 121 -37.16 5.77 -52.67
CA LEU A 121 -36.17 4.70 -52.46
C LEU A 121 -34.74 5.16 -52.78
N ASN A 122 -34.55 5.98 -53.81
CA ASN A 122 -33.23 6.53 -54.13
C ASN A 122 -32.71 7.44 -53.02
N GLN A 123 -33.57 8.27 -52.41
CA GLN A 123 -33.19 9.09 -51.25
C GLN A 123 -32.85 8.23 -50.03
N GLU A 124 -33.60 7.17 -49.77
CA GLU A 124 -33.30 6.23 -48.69
C GLU A 124 -31.93 5.54 -48.90
N ILE A 125 -31.62 5.11 -50.14
CA ILE A 125 -30.32 4.54 -50.50
C ILE A 125 -29.19 5.54 -50.25
N ILE A 126 -29.37 6.82 -50.61
CA ILE A 126 -28.38 7.88 -50.36
C ILE A 126 -28.14 8.07 -48.86
N ASN A 127 -29.20 8.11 -48.07
CA ASN A 127 -29.13 8.25 -46.61
C ASN A 127 -28.42 7.04 -45.97
N LEU A 128 -28.76 5.81 -46.37
CA LEU A 128 -28.13 4.60 -45.89
C LEU A 128 -26.63 4.55 -46.23
N LYS A 129 -26.24 4.93 -47.45
CA LYS A 129 -24.82 5.03 -47.85
C LYS A 129 -24.05 6.05 -47.01
N THR A 130 -24.67 7.19 -46.72
CA THR A 130 -24.07 8.23 -45.87
C THR A 130 -23.87 7.73 -44.45
N ASN A 131 -24.87 7.09 -43.87
CA ASN A 131 -24.80 6.49 -42.53
C ASN A 131 -23.74 5.39 -42.45
N LEU A 132 -23.65 4.53 -43.46
CA LEU A 132 -22.63 3.47 -43.53
C LEU A 132 -21.21 4.06 -43.54
N THR A 133 -20.99 5.12 -44.33
CA THR A 133 -19.69 5.83 -44.38
C THR A 133 -19.33 6.45 -43.02
N LEU A 134 -20.32 7.01 -42.30
CA LEU A 134 -20.09 7.56 -40.95
C LEU A 134 -19.77 6.46 -39.94
N LEU A 135 -20.45 5.31 -40.01
CA LEU A 135 -20.18 4.16 -39.15
C LEU A 135 -18.79 3.57 -39.39
N GLU A 136 -18.35 3.46 -40.65
CA GLU A 136 -16.99 3.03 -40.98
C GLU A 136 -15.92 3.98 -40.42
N LYS A 137 -16.13 5.30 -40.52
CA LYS A 137 -15.23 6.28 -39.88
C LYS A 137 -15.18 6.11 -38.36
N LYS A 138 -16.34 5.94 -37.71
CA LYS A 138 -16.40 5.68 -36.26
C LYS A 138 -15.69 4.39 -35.87
N LYS A 139 -15.88 3.31 -36.64
CA LYS A 139 -15.20 2.03 -36.44
C LYS A 139 -13.69 2.19 -36.50
N ASN A 140 -13.17 2.81 -37.56
CA ASN A 140 -11.73 3.00 -37.75
C ASN A 140 -11.12 3.86 -36.63
N ASN A 141 -11.83 4.90 -36.18
CA ASN A 141 -11.37 5.72 -35.05
C ASN A 141 -11.33 4.91 -33.74
N LEU A 142 -12.34 4.07 -33.48
CA LEU A 142 -12.36 3.21 -32.29
C LEU A 142 -11.23 2.17 -32.33
N GLU A 143 -10.97 1.56 -33.49
CA GLU A 143 -9.85 0.63 -33.67
C GLU A 143 -8.50 1.31 -33.41
N SER A 144 -8.30 2.52 -33.92
CA SER A 144 -7.09 3.32 -33.64
C SER A 144 -6.93 3.63 -32.15
N ASN A 145 -8.01 4.05 -31.49
CA ASN A 145 -7.99 4.37 -30.06
C ASN A 145 -7.70 3.15 -29.19
N ILE A 146 -8.25 1.98 -29.56
CA ILE A 146 -7.99 0.71 -28.87
C ILE A 146 -6.51 0.35 -28.98
N GLU A 147 -5.91 0.46 -30.16
CA GLU A 147 -4.51 0.12 -30.38
C GLU A 147 -3.57 1.08 -29.64
N GLU A 148 -3.88 2.38 -29.62
CA GLU A 148 -3.13 3.37 -28.83
C GLU A 148 -3.23 3.08 -27.33
N ARG A 149 -4.44 2.79 -26.82
CA ARG A 149 -4.63 2.48 -25.40
C ARG A 149 -3.90 1.20 -25.00
N LYS A 150 -3.87 0.20 -25.88
CA LYS A 150 -3.12 -1.04 -25.67
C LYS A 150 -1.62 -0.78 -25.52
N LYS A 151 -1.05 0.08 -26.37
CA LYS A 151 0.37 0.47 -26.27
C LYS A 151 0.69 1.20 -24.97
N VAL A 152 -0.16 2.13 -24.54
CA VAL A 152 0.01 2.85 -23.27
C VAL A 152 -0.04 1.88 -22.08
N LEU A 153 -1.03 0.98 -22.05
CA LEU A 153 -1.13 -0.02 -20.99
C LEU A 153 0.08 -0.97 -20.94
N GLU A 154 0.62 -1.34 -22.10
CA GLU A 154 1.82 -2.18 -22.17
C GLU A 154 3.07 -1.45 -21.66
N GLN A 155 3.19 -0.14 -21.92
CA GLN A 155 4.25 0.70 -21.36
C GLN A 155 4.13 0.84 -19.84
N GLU A 156 2.96 1.23 -19.33
CA GLU A 156 2.68 1.36 -17.90
C GLU A 156 2.96 0.04 -17.15
N PHE A 157 2.58 -1.10 -17.75
CA PHE A 157 2.85 -2.42 -17.17
C PHE A 157 4.36 -2.72 -17.06
N ASN A 158 5.13 -2.39 -18.09
CA ASN A 158 6.57 -2.62 -18.11
C ASN A 158 7.33 -1.69 -17.15
N GLU A 159 6.88 -0.45 -16.99
CA GLU A 159 7.40 0.51 -16.01
C GLU A 159 7.15 0.01 -14.58
N LEU A 160 5.90 -0.34 -14.26
CA LEU A 160 5.54 -0.90 -12.95
C LEU A 160 6.33 -2.18 -12.63
N LYS A 161 6.54 -3.06 -13.61
CA LYS A 161 7.35 -4.27 -13.44
C LYS A 161 8.81 -3.93 -13.13
N SER A 162 9.37 -2.92 -13.79
CA SER A 162 10.74 -2.47 -13.57
C SER A 162 10.93 -1.84 -12.19
N GLU A 163 10.02 -0.97 -11.77
CA GLU A 163 10.02 -0.39 -10.42
C GLU A 163 9.89 -1.46 -9.33
N LEU A 164 9.06 -2.48 -9.55
CA LEU A 164 8.88 -3.58 -8.61
C LEU A 164 10.18 -4.39 -8.45
N GLU A 165 10.87 -4.70 -9.55
CA GLU A 165 12.15 -5.39 -9.51
C GLU A 165 13.26 -4.56 -8.84
N GLU A 166 13.27 -3.24 -9.05
CA GLU A 166 14.22 -2.35 -8.37
C GLU A 166 13.96 -2.30 -6.86
N LYS A 167 12.70 -2.14 -6.44
CA LYS A 167 12.32 -2.18 -5.01
C LYS A 167 12.68 -3.52 -4.39
N ARG A 168 12.43 -4.63 -5.09
CA ARG A 168 12.79 -5.98 -4.63
C ARG A 168 14.30 -6.11 -4.40
N ARG A 169 15.13 -5.69 -5.37
CA ARG A 169 16.60 -5.72 -5.23
C ARG A 169 17.09 -4.84 -4.08
N SER A 170 16.53 -3.65 -3.93
CA SER A 170 16.87 -2.75 -2.82
C SER A 170 16.55 -3.40 -1.47
N LEU A 171 15.36 -4.00 -1.32
CA LEU A 171 14.97 -4.70 -0.10
C LEU A 171 15.89 -5.89 0.19
N GLU A 172 16.26 -6.67 -0.82
CA GLU A 172 17.16 -7.81 -0.68
C GLU A 172 18.56 -7.40 -0.21
N LEU A 173 19.11 -6.30 -0.74
CA LEU A 173 20.37 -5.72 -0.27
C LEU A 173 20.28 -5.27 1.20
N ASN A 174 19.23 -4.51 1.57
CA ASN A 174 19.03 -4.05 2.94
C ASN A 174 18.90 -5.24 3.93
N ILE A 175 18.23 -6.33 3.54
CA ILE A 175 18.09 -7.53 4.36
C ILE A 175 19.46 -8.17 4.59
N ASN A 176 20.27 -8.30 3.55
CA ASN A 176 21.61 -8.90 3.65
C ASN A 176 22.54 -8.06 4.54
N GLU A 177 22.54 -6.74 4.40
CA GLU A 177 23.29 -5.83 5.27
C GLU A 177 22.89 -5.96 6.75
N ARG A 178 21.57 -6.06 7.02
CA ARG A 178 21.06 -6.26 8.38
C ARG A 178 21.44 -7.62 8.95
N LEU A 179 21.45 -8.68 8.15
CA LEU A 179 21.89 -10.01 8.57
C LEU A 179 23.37 -10.05 8.93
N GLU A 180 24.23 -9.40 8.14
CA GLU A 180 25.66 -9.31 8.47
C GLU A 180 25.92 -8.46 9.72
N THR A 181 25.20 -7.34 9.86
CA THR A 181 25.25 -6.53 11.09
C THR A 181 24.84 -7.35 12.33
N LYS A 182 23.76 -8.15 12.21
CA LYS A 182 23.30 -9.03 13.29
C LYS A 182 24.38 -10.04 13.69
N LYS A 183 25.01 -10.72 12.73
CA LYS A 183 26.09 -11.69 12.99
C LYS A 183 27.28 -11.04 13.72
N SER A 184 27.67 -9.83 13.29
CA SER A 184 28.76 -9.09 13.94
C SER A 184 28.44 -8.78 15.41
N LEU A 185 27.22 -8.29 15.68
CA LEU A 185 26.78 -8.01 17.05
C LEU A 185 26.70 -9.27 17.92
N GLU A 186 26.24 -10.40 17.37
CA GLU A 186 26.22 -11.68 18.08
C GLU A 186 27.64 -12.13 18.49
N GLN A 187 28.64 -11.93 17.62
CA GLN A 187 30.04 -12.22 17.94
C GLN A 187 30.60 -11.28 19.02
N GLU A 188 30.23 -10.00 19.00
CA GLU A 188 30.64 -9.04 20.01
C GLU A 188 30.04 -9.34 21.39
N ILE A 189 28.75 -9.70 21.44
CA ILE A 189 28.08 -10.14 22.66
C ILE A 189 28.80 -11.36 23.25
N ALA A 190 29.13 -12.37 22.44
CA ALA A 190 29.84 -13.54 22.91
C ALA A 190 31.21 -13.21 23.53
N LYS A 191 31.95 -12.24 22.94
CA LYS A 191 33.22 -11.76 23.51
C LYS A 191 33.01 -11.06 24.86
N LEU A 192 31.97 -10.22 24.96
CA LEU A 192 31.65 -9.52 26.21
C LEU A 192 31.22 -10.49 27.33
N GLU A 193 30.48 -11.55 26.99
CA GLU A 193 30.09 -12.60 27.95
C GLU A 193 31.31 -13.34 28.52
N VAL A 194 32.29 -13.68 27.69
CA VAL A 194 33.56 -14.27 28.14
C VAL A 194 34.32 -13.33 29.06
N ASN A 195 34.44 -12.05 28.68
CA ASN A 195 35.12 -11.05 29.51
C ASN A 195 34.42 -10.83 30.86
N LEU A 196 33.08 -10.85 30.90
CA LEU A 196 32.30 -10.74 32.13
C LEU A 196 32.55 -11.91 33.06
N GLU A 197 32.62 -13.14 32.53
CA GLU A 197 32.91 -14.33 33.31
C GLU A 197 34.33 -14.28 33.92
N ASP A 198 35.31 -13.82 33.15
CA ASP A 198 36.67 -13.62 33.66
C ASP A 198 36.73 -12.54 34.75
N HIS A 199 35.94 -11.46 34.62
CA HIS A 199 35.83 -10.45 35.66
C HIS A 199 35.16 -10.99 36.93
N ARG A 200 34.13 -11.83 36.83
CA ARG A 200 33.51 -12.50 37.98
C ARG A 200 34.51 -13.34 38.76
N LYS A 201 35.28 -14.18 38.07
CA LYS A 201 36.34 -15.00 38.71
C LYS A 201 37.39 -14.14 39.41
N ASN A 202 37.77 -13.01 38.81
CA ASN A 202 38.70 -12.07 39.44
C ASN A 202 38.12 -11.44 40.72
N ILE A 203 36.84 -11.07 40.71
CA ILE A 203 36.14 -10.54 41.89
C ILE A 203 36.10 -11.58 43.01
N GLU A 204 35.78 -12.85 42.70
CA GLU A 204 35.79 -13.94 43.69
C GLU A 204 37.18 -14.17 44.31
N SER A 205 38.23 -14.08 43.49
CA SER A 205 39.62 -14.17 43.95
C SER A 205 39.99 -13.01 44.89
N ILE A 206 39.60 -11.78 44.55
CA ILE A 206 39.82 -10.60 45.40
C ILE A 206 39.06 -10.75 46.72
N ALA A 207 37.80 -11.17 46.69
CA ALA A 207 36.99 -11.38 47.89
C ALA A 207 37.63 -12.42 48.82
N SER A 208 38.18 -13.51 48.26
CA SER A 208 38.89 -14.53 49.03
C SER A 208 40.15 -13.98 49.71
N LYS A 209 40.95 -13.18 48.99
CA LYS A 209 42.15 -12.52 49.54
C LYS A 209 41.81 -11.49 50.62
N GLN A 210 40.69 -10.77 50.50
CA GLN A 210 40.21 -9.84 51.51
C GLN A 210 39.95 -10.55 52.84
N LEU A 211 39.28 -11.71 52.79
CA LEU A 211 38.94 -12.51 53.96
C LEU A 211 40.19 -13.09 54.65
N GLU A 212 41.22 -13.43 53.87
CA GLU A 212 42.53 -13.85 54.41
C GLU A 212 43.23 -12.69 55.14
N ARG A 213 43.22 -11.48 54.57
CA ARG A 213 43.78 -10.28 55.20
C ARG A 213 43.10 -9.96 56.54
N GLU A 214 41.78 -10.10 56.63
CA GLU A 214 41.05 -9.90 57.89
C GLU A 214 41.49 -10.89 58.98
N LYS A 215 41.73 -12.16 58.62
CA LYS A 215 42.28 -13.17 59.55
C LYS A 215 43.69 -12.81 60.02
N LEU A 216 44.54 -12.30 59.13
CA LEU A 216 45.90 -11.86 59.50
C LEU A 216 45.87 -10.65 60.45
N GLU A 217 44.98 -9.68 60.20
CA GLU A 217 44.85 -8.52 61.10
C GLU A 217 44.35 -8.92 62.49
N GLN A 218 43.44 -9.89 62.59
CA GLN A 218 43.01 -10.45 63.88
C GLN A 218 44.17 -11.12 64.63
N LYS A 219 44.98 -11.94 63.94
CA LYS A 219 46.17 -12.59 64.54
C LYS A 219 47.18 -11.56 65.05
N LYS A 220 47.39 -10.47 64.31
CA LYS A 220 48.26 -9.38 64.73
C LYS A 220 47.75 -8.69 66.00
N GLN A 221 46.45 -8.37 66.06
CA GLN A 221 45.85 -7.78 67.26
C GLN A 221 46.00 -8.70 68.48
N GLU A 222 45.87 -10.02 68.29
CA GLU A 222 46.10 -10.99 69.36
C GLU A 222 47.57 -11.01 69.82
N SER A 223 48.52 -10.99 68.87
CA SER A 223 49.96 -10.92 69.16
C SER A 223 50.34 -9.64 69.91
N ASP A 224 49.81 -8.49 69.49
CA ASP A 224 50.04 -7.20 70.16
C ASP A 224 49.52 -7.21 71.62
N ARG A 225 48.40 -7.91 71.88
CA ARG A 225 47.90 -8.11 73.26
C ARG A 225 48.83 -8.98 74.08
N LYS A 226 49.33 -10.09 73.52
CA LYS A 226 50.29 -10.99 74.19
C LYS A 226 51.60 -10.27 74.51
N MET A 227 52.11 -9.45 73.58
CA MET A 227 53.29 -8.61 73.79
C MET A 227 53.12 -7.67 74.99
N LYS A 228 52.00 -6.94 75.06
CA LYS A 228 51.70 -6.07 76.22
C LYS A 228 51.65 -6.84 77.53
N GLU A 229 51.02 -8.01 77.54
CA GLU A 229 50.95 -8.85 78.75
C GLU A 229 52.34 -9.34 79.19
N ILE A 230 53.21 -9.73 78.24
CA ILE A 230 54.60 -10.12 78.51
C ILE A 230 55.39 -8.91 79.05
N GLU A 231 55.27 -7.73 78.46
CA GLU A 231 55.94 -6.50 78.92
C GLU A 231 55.53 -6.14 80.35
N GLU A 232 54.25 -6.23 80.69
CA GLU A 232 53.76 -5.99 82.05
C GLU A 232 54.32 -7.01 83.05
N LYS A 233 54.34 -8.31 82.70
CA LYS A 233 54.95 -9.36 83.53
C LYS A 233 56.44 -9.13 83.72
N LEU A 234 57.15 -8.75 82.65
CA LEU A 234 58.58 -8.47 82.68
C LEU A 234 58.90 -7.30 83.60
N ASN A 235 58.13 -6.21 83.51
CA ASN A 235 58.31 -5.05 84.37
C ASN A 235 58.08 -5.40 85.84
N LYS A 236 57.00 -6.12 86.16
CA LYS A 236 56.74 -6.61 87.54
C LYS A 236 57.91 -7.45 88.08
N LYS A 237 58.46 -8.36 87.27
CA LYS A 237 59.60 -9.20 87.67
C LYS A 237 60.89 -8.42 87.82
N LYS A 238 61.16 -7.43 86.96
CA LYS A 238 62.32 -6.51 87.09
C LYS A 238 62.25 -5.72 88.39
N THR A 239 61.09 -5.17 88.74
CA THR A 239 60.89 -4.48 90.02
C THR A 239 61.15 -5.41 91.19
N ARG A 240 60.63 -6.64 91.15
CA ARG A 240 60.89 -7.65 92.19
C ARG A 240 62.37 -8.01 92.31
N VAL A 241 63.09 -8.13 91.20
CA VAL A 241 64.55 -8.37 91.23
C VAL A 241 65.27 -7.19 91.88
N SER A 242 64.94 -5.95 91.55
CA SER A 242 65.50 -4.76 92.21
C SER A 242 65.26 -4.79 93.72
N GLU A 243 64.03 -5.08 94.15
CA GLU A 243 63.69 -5.20 95.58
C GLU A 243 64.50 -6.30 96.28
N LEU A 244 64.69 -7.46 95.62
CA LEU A 244 65.46 -8.57 96.17
C LEU A 244 66.95 -8.24 96.23
N GLU A 245 67.50 -7.55 95.23
CA GLU A 245 68.89 -7.08 95.22
C GLU A 245 69.16 -6.07 96.33
N ASP A 246 68.25 -5.11 96.55
CA ASP A 246 68.33 -4.15 97.67
C ASP A 246 68.30 -4.85 99.03
N LYS A 247 67.42 -5.84 99.20
CA LYS A 247 67.38 -6.68 100.41
C LYS A 247 68.67 -7.46 100.60
N LEU A 248 69.25 -8.00 99.53
CA LEU A 248 70.50 -8.76 99.57
C LEU A 248 71.65 -7.87 100.03
N ILE A 249 71.76 -6.65 99.50
CA ILE A 249 72.74 -5.64 99.94
C ILE A 249 72.54 -5.29 101.43
N SER A 250 71.29 -5.09 101.87
CA SER A 250 70.98 -4.83 103.28
C SER A 250 71.42 -5.97 104.20
N ILE A 251 71.18 -7.22 103.80
CA ILE A 251 71.60 -8.40 104.57
C ILE A 251 73.13 -8.57 104.53
N GLU A 252 73.78 -8.31 103.40
CA GLU A 252 75.25 -8.34 103.28
C GLU A 252 75.90 -7.30 104.23
N ASN A 253 75.33 -6.10 104.32
CA ASN A 253 75.77 -5.08 105.28
C ASN A 253 75.60 -5.55 106.73
N LYS A 254 74.45 -6.12 107.07
CA LYS A 254 74.20 -6.70 108.41
C LYS A 254 75.15 -7.86 108.71
N ARG A 255 75.50 -8.68 107.70
CA ARG A 255 76.51 -9.74 107.84
C ARG A 255 77.87 -9.17 108.20
N ASN A 256 78.28 -8.09 107.54
CA ASN A 256 79.53 -7.38 107.85
C ASN A 256 79.49 -6.79 109.27
N GLU A 257 78.36 -6.18 109.68
CA GLU A 257 78.16 -5.72 111.07
C GLU A 257 78.22 -6.87 112.08
N LEU A 258 77.65 -8.03 111.77
CA LEU A 258 77.75 -9.22 112.61
C LEU A 258 79.20 -9.67 112.78
N GLU A 259 79.98 -9.64 111.70
CA GLU A 259 81.39 -10.03 111.73
C GLU A 259 82.21 -9.09 112.62
N VAL A 260 81.95 -7.78 112.55
CA VAL A 260 82.51 -6.78 113.47
C VAL A 260 82.04 -7.01 114.90
N ASN A 261 80.74 -7.16 115.15
CA ASN A 261 80.17 -7.40 116.47
C ASN A 261 80.70 -8.69 117.11
N LYS A 262 80.94 -9.75 116.32
CA LYS A 262 81.56 -11.00 116.79
C LYS A 262 83.02 -10.77 117.21
N LYS A 263 83.76 -9.95 116.46
CA LYS A 263 85.12 -9.55 116.82
C LYS A 263 85.14 -8.72 118.09
N ASP A 264 84.29 -7.71 118.20
CA ASP A 264 84.16 -6.85 119.39
C ASP A 264 83.72 -7.65 120.62
N LEU A 265 82.78 -8.59 120.46
CA LEU A 265 82.37 -9.50 121.53
C LEU A 265 83.55 -10.37 121.99
N LYS A 266 84.36 -10.90 121.07
CA LYS A 266 85.56 -11.69 121.38
C LYS A 266 86.59 -10.85 122.14
N GLU A 267 86.81 -9.60 121.74
CA GLU A 267 87.70 -8.65 122.41
C GLU A 267 87.17 -8.27 123.81
N ALA A 268 85.87 -8.00 123.95
CA ALA A 268 85.22 -7.73 125.22
C ALA A 268 85.32 -8.92 126.19
N TYR A 269 85.16 -10.15 125.68
CA TYR A 269 85.39 -11.37 126.46
C TYR A 269 86.85 -11.50 126.90
N LEU A 270 87.81 -11.18 126.03
CA LEU A 270 89.24 -11.21 126.37
C LEU A 270 89.59 -10.18 127.45
N LYS A 271 89.03 -8.97 127.34
CA LYS A 271 89.28 -7.84 128.23
C LYS A 271 88.56 -7.96 129.57
N TYR A 272 87.29 -8.35 129.59
CA TYR A 272 86.46 -8.32 130.80
C TYR A 272 86.13 -9.71 131.38
N GLY A 273 86.27 -10.78 130.60
CA GLY A 273 85.95 -12.15 131.02
C GLY A 273 86.97 -12.77 131.99
N GLN A 274 88.17 -12.20 132.12
CA GLN A 274 89.23 -12.68 133.01
C GLN A 274 89.13 -12.12 134.44
N PHE A 275 88.32 -11.09 134.66
CA PHE A 275 88.17 -10.47 135.97
C PHE A 275 87.12 -11.23 136.82
N LYS A 276 87.55 -11.80 137.95
CA LYS A 276 86.67 -12.44 138.95
C LYS A 276 85.96 -11.44 139.87
N ASP A 277 86.28 -10.15 139.72
CA ASP A 277 85.82 -9.06 140.57
C ASP A 277 84.43 -8.55 140.14
N GLU A 278 83.54 -8.39 141.10
CA GLU A 278 82.09 -8.20 140.94
C GLU A 278 81.75 -6.90 140.20
N LYS A 279 82.59 -5.88 140.38
CA LYS A 279 82.51 -4.59 139.66
C LYS A 279 82.72 -4.74 138.16
N TYR A 280 83.66 -5.59 137.74
CA TYR A 280 83.95 -5.85 136.33
C TYR A 280 82.92 -6.80 135.70
N ARG A 281 82.26 -7.63 136.53
CA ARG A 281 81.15 -8.50 136.12
C ARG A 281 79.92 -7.72 135.66
N GLY A 282 79.56 -6.64 136.37
CA GLY A 282 78.47 -5.75 135.96
C GLY A 282 78.76 -5.01 134.66
N MET A 283 80.00 -4.53 134.47
CA MET A 283 80.44 -3.91 133.21
C MET A 283 80.46 -4.91 132.06
N ALA A 284 80.94 -6.13 132.31
CA ALA A 284 80.91 -7.22 131.33
C ALA A 284 79.46 -7.52 130.90
N GLN A 285 78.50 -7.58 131.83
CA GLN A 285 77.09 -7.80 131.49
C GLN A 285 76.48 -6.66 130.67
N GLN A 286 76.78 -5.40 130.98
CA GLN A 286 76.27 -4.25 130.21
C GLN A 286 76.77 -4.22 128.75
N VAL A 287 77.95 -4.77 128.48
CA VAL A 287 78.53 -4.79 127.12
C VAL A 287 78.23 -6.10 126.38
N ILE A 288 78.35 -7.24 127.06
CA ILE A 288 78.24 -8.57 126.43
C ILE A 288 76.79 -8.95 126.11
N LEU A 289 75.81 -8.58 126.94
CA LEU A 289 74.40 -8.96 126.70
C LEU A 289 73.81 -8.28 125.46
N PRO A 290 73.94 -6.95 125.27
CA PRO A 290 73.47 -6.30 124.05
C PRO A 290 74.15 -6.83 122.79
N LEU A 291 75.46 -7.09 122.84
CA LEU A 291 76.19 -7.70 121.72
C LEU A 291 75.67 -9.10 121.39
N LYS A 292 75.42 -9.95 122.40
CA LYS A 292 74.83 -11.28 122.19
C LYS A 292 73.41 -11.23 121.63
N GLN A 293 72.64 -10.22 122.01
CA GLN A 293 71.28 -10.04 121.50
C GLN A 293 71.32 -9.57 120.03
N ASN A 294 72.13 -8.55 119.73
CA ASN A 294 72.36 -8.08 118.37
C ASN A 294 72.86 -9.21 117.45
N ILE A 295 73.79 -10.04 117.92
CA ILE A 295 74.28 -11.20 117.16
C ILE A 295 73.14 -12.18 116.85
N ARG A 296 72.27 -12.49 117.82
CA ARG A 296 71.13 -13.40 117.61
C ARG A 296 70.10 -12.82 116.65
N ASP A 297 69.82 -11.53 116.74
CA ASP A 297 68.87 -10.85 115.88
C ASP A 297 69.38 -10.81 114.43
N ILE A 298 70.68 -10.54 114.23
CA ILE A 298 71.30 -10.59 112.90
C ILE A 298 71.38 -12.04 112.37
N GLU A 299 71.73 -13.02 113.20
CA GLU A 299 71.75 -14.44 112.80
C GLU A 299 70.36 -14.95 112.40
N THR A 300 69.29 -14.44 113.02
CA THR A 300 67.91 -14.74 112.63
C THR A 300 67.58 -14.15 111.27
N GLN A 301 67.96 -12.90 111.02
CA GLN A 301 67.78 -12.24 109.72
C GLN A 301 68.63 -12.88 108.61
N LEU A 302 69.80 -13.45 108.94
CA LEU A 302 70.65 -14.15 107.98
C LEU A 302 70.04 -15.49 107.51
N LYS A 303 69.13 -16.11 108.26
CA LYS A 303 68.40 -17.30 107.77
C LYS A 303 67.51 -16.97 106.58
N GLU A 304 67.09 -15.72 106.43
CA GLU A 304 66.31 -15.25 105.27
C GLU A 304 67.18 -15.07 104.01
N PHE A 305 68.51 -15.05 104.15
CA PHE A 305 69.44 -14.83 103.04
C PHE A 305 69.36 -15.91 101.97
N ASP A 306 69.38 -17.20 102.36
CA ASP A 306 69.32 -18.31 101.41
C ASP A 306 67.97 -18.36 100.68
N VAL A 307 66.89 -17.99 101.35
CA VAL A 307 65.56 -17.87 100.76
C VAL A 307 65.55 -16.75 99.72
N ILE A 308 66.03 -15.55 100.06
CA ILE A 308 66.12 -14.40 99.15
C ILE A 308 67.02 -14.70 97.96
N LYS A 309 68.13 -15.40 98.16
CA LYS A 309 69.07 -15.78 97.09
C LYS A 309 68.44 -16.77 96.11
N ASN A 310 67.66 -17.73 96.61
CA ASN A 310 66.92 -18.67 95.76
C ASN A 310 65.80 -17.95 94.99
N GLU A 311 65.00 -17.11 95.66
CA GLU A 311 63.98 -16.28 95.01
C GLU A 311 64.57 -15.39 93.90
N LEU A 312 65.75 -14.80 94.14
CA LEU A 312 66.45 -13.99 93.16
C LEU A 312 66.91 -14.82 91.96
N SER A 313 67.42 -16.03 92.18
CA SER A 313 67.84 -16.93 91.10
C SER A 313 66.66 -17.34 90.22
N GLU A 314 65.52 -17.71 90.84
CA GLU A 314 64.29 -18.05 90.13
C GLU A 314 63.73 -16.86 89.36
N ALA A 315 63.65 -15.68 89.99
CA ALA A 315 63.21 -14.46 89.31
C ALA A 315 64.09 -14.11 88.11
N LYS A 316 65.43 -14.28 88.21
CA LYS A 316 66.35 -14.07 87.09
C LYS A 316 66.14 -15.09 85.96
N LYS A 317 65.86 -16.36 86.28
CA LYS A 317 65.50 -17.38 85.27
C LYS A 317 64.18 -17.05 84.57
N GLU A 318 63.17 -16.63 85.31
CA GLU A 318 61.87 -16.23 84.73
C GLU A 318 62.00 -15.00 83.84
N ILE A 319 62.79 -13.99 84.23
CA ILE A 319 63.09 -12.82 83.37
C ILE A 319 63.75 -13.26 82.07
N LYS A 320 64.70 -14.19 82.13
CA LYS A 320 65.35 -14.73 80.92
C LYS A 320 64.31 -15.39 79.99
N ASN A 321 63.44 -16.24 80.53
CA ASN A 321 62.40 -16.90 79.76
C ASN A 321 61.40 -15.89 79.15
N LEU A 322 60.98 -14.89 79.92
CA LEU A 322 60.09 -13.82 79.43
C LEU A 322 60.74 -12.97 78.34
N ASN A 323 62.05 -12.69 78.43
CA ASN A 323 62.78 -12.01 77.37
C ASN A 323 62.86 -12.85 76.09
N GLU A 324 63.10 -14.16 76.19
CA GLU A 324 63.08 -15.06 75.03
C GLU A 324 61.68 -15.14 74.40
N GLN A 325 60.63 -15.20 75.23
CA GLN A 325 59.24 -15.17 74.76
C GLN A 325 58.90 -13.84 74.08
N SER A 326 59.28 -12.71 74.68
CA SER A 326 59.12 -11.37 74.10
C SER A 326 59.82 -11.26 72.75
N LYS A 327 61.04 -11.79 72.63
CA LYS A 327 61.78 -11.80 71.37
C LYS A 327 61.04 -12.58 70.27
N ARG A 328 60.57 -13.79 70.58
CA ARG A 328 59.80 -14.61 69.61
C ARG A 328 58.50 -13.93 69.19
N GLU A 329 57.78 -13.34 70.14
CA GLU A 329 56.52 -12.65 69.83
C GLU A 329 56.76 -11.38 69.01
N ASN A 330 57.87 -10.68 69.25
CA ASN A 330 58.25 -9.51 68.46
C ASN A 330 58.67 -9.89 67.04
N GLU A 331 59.40 -10.99 66.87
CA GLU A 331 59.73 -11.56 65.55
C GLU A 331 58.44 -11.95 64.79
N PHE A 332 57.48 -12.60 65.47
CA PHE A 332 56.18 -12.96 64.90
C PHE A 332 55.34 -11.73 64.52
N SER A 333 55.26 -10.71 65.38
CA SER A 333 54.56 -9.45 65.09
C SER A 333 55.18 -8.70 63.90
N ASN A 334 56.51 -8.69 63.78
CA ASN A 334 57.19 -8.09 62.63
C ASN A 334 56.94 -8.86 61.33
N ALA A 335 56.94 -10.19 61.36
CA ALA A 335 56.57 -11.01 60.21
C ALA A 335 55.12 -10.70 59.75
N LEU A 336 54.16 -10.65 60.69
CA LEU A 336 52.78 -10.28 60.39
C LEU A 336 52.64 -8.87 59.81
N LYS A 337 53.42 -7.89 60.30
CA LYS A 337 53.42 -6.53 59.74
C LYS A 337 53.87 -6.51 58.28
N ASN A 338 54.91 -7.29 57.95
CA ASN A 338 55.40 -7.39 56.58
C ASN A 338 54.37 -8.04 55.67
N ASP A 339 53.76 -9.15 56.09
CA ASP A 339 52.69 -9.82 55.34
C ASP A 339 51.51 -8.86 55.09
N ILE A 340 51.03 -8.18 56.13
CA ILE A 340 49.92 -7.21 56.01
C ILE A 340 50.29 -6.06 55.05
N GLN A 341 51.54 -5.61 55.04
CA GLN A 341 51.99 -4.56 54.14
C GLN A 341 52.00 -5.04 52.69
N GLU A 342 52.50 -6.25 52.42
CA GLU A 342 52.47 -6.85 51.08
C GLU A 342 51.02 -7.01 50.57
N TYR A 343 50.10 -7.46 51.43
CA TYR A 343 48.68 -7.53 51.10
C TYR A 343 48.06 -6.16 50.82
N LYS A 344 48.46 -5.10 51.55
CA LYS A 344 47.99 -3.72 51.29
C LYS A 344 48.43 -3.22 49.92
N GLU A 345 49.69 -3.45 49.55
CA GLU A 345 50.22 -3.05 48.24
C GLU A 345 49.50 -3.79 47.11
N LYS A 346 49.34 -5.11 47.22
CA LYS A 346 48.57 -5.91 46.24
C LYS A 346 47.12 -5.43 46.12
N PHE A 347 46.47 -5.09 47.23
CA PHE A 347 45.10 -4.59 47.23
C PHE A 347 45.00 -3.19 46.60
N SER A 348 45.95 -2.31 46.88
CA SER A 348 46.01 -0.97 46.28
C SER A 348 46.12 -1.05 44.75
N ASN A 349 47.00 -1.92 44.25
CA ASN A 349 47.16 -2.12 42.80
C ASN A 349 45.86 -2.67 42.18
N ALA A 350 45.20 -3.63 42.83
CA ALA A 350 43.93 -4.17 42.35
C ALA A 350 42.80 -3.12 42.32
N GLN A 351 42.75 -2.21 43.30
CA GLN A 351 41.79 -1.09 43.29
C GLN A 351 42.05 -0.11 42.15
N GLU A 352 43.32 0.13 41.82
CA GLU A 352 43.69 1.00 40.71
C GLU A 352 43.26 0.40 39.35
N ASP A 353 43.46 -0.90 39.17
CA ASP A 353 42.99 -1.62 37.98
C ASP A 353 41.45 -1.60 37.85
N LEU A 354 40.74 -1.71 38.98
CA LEU A 354 39.28 -1.57 39.03
C LEU A 354 38.82 -0.19 38.57
N LYS A 355 39.46 0.89 39.06
CA LYS A 355 39.18 2.26 38.62
C LYS A 355 39.41 2.45 37.12
N LYS A 356 40.49 1.89 36.56
CA LYS A 356 40.77 1.94 35.11
C LYS A 356 39.66 1.26 34.32
N LYS A 357 39.14 0.13 34.79
CA LYS A 357 38.02 -0.57 34.16
C LYS A 357 36.70 0.19 34.26
N ASP A 358 36.41 0.82 35.39
CA ASP A 358 35.21 1.66 35.54
C ASP A 358 35.20 2.83 34.55
N ILE A 359 36.36 3.48 34.35
CA ILE A 359 36.53 4.54 33.33
C ILE A 359 36.22 3.99 31.92
N LEU A 360 36.75 2.82 31.58
CA LEU A 360 36.51 2.19 30.28
C LEU A 360 35.02 1.84 30.07
N ILE A 361 34.33 1.37 31.11
CA ILE A 361 32.88 1.08 31.05
C ILE A 361 32.09 2.37 30.77
N ASP A 362 32.45 3.48 31.40
CA ASP A 362 31.77 4.76 31.18
C ASP A 362 32.05 5.33 29.78
N GLU A 363 33.25 5.11 29.23
CA GLU A 363 33.56 5.46 27.84
C GLU A 363 32.72 4.62 26.85
N LEU A 364 32.67 3.30 27.01
CA LEU A 364 31.86 2.41 26.17
C LEU A 364 30.36 2.75 26.24
N ARG A 365 29.85 3.16 27.41
CA ARG A 365 28.46 3.62 27.56
C ARG A 365 28.18 4.89 26.75
N LYS A 366 29.14 5.83 26.70
CA LYS A 366 29.01 7.06 25.89
C LYS A 366 29.01 6.73 24.40
N GLU A 367 29.92 5.87 23.94
CA GLU A 367 30.00 5.45 22.54
C GLU A 367 28.71 4.73 22.11
N LEU A 368 28.19 3.81 22.92
CA LEU A 368 26.93 3.12 22.64
C LEU A 368 25.76 4.10 22.52
N GLN A 369 25.70 5.12 23.37
CA GLN A 369 24.64 6.13 23.30
C GLN A 369 24.78 7.00 22.04
N GLN A 370 26.00 7.37 21.67
CA GLN A 370 26.27 8.11 20.44
C GLN A 370 25.83 7.31 19.21
N GLU A 371 26.13 6.02 19.17
CA GLU A 371 25.75 5.14 18.06
C GLU A 371 24.23 4.94 17.96
N LYS A 372 23.52 4.84 19.10
CA LYS A 372 22.05 4.85 19.12
C LYS A 372 21.48 6.12 18.52
N ASN A 373 21.99 7.28 18.92
CA ASN A 373 21.57 8.57 18.38
C ASN A 373 21.85 8.66 16.87
N ASN A 374 23.01 8.18 16.41
CA ASN A 374 23.36 8.15 14.99
C ASN A 374 22.39 7.30 14.18
N ARG A 375 22.03 6.10 14.67
CA ARG A 375 21.07 5.23 13.98
C ARG A 375 19.69 5.87 13.86
N GLU A 376 19.21 6.50 14.94
CA GLU A 376 17.93 7.20 14.93
C GLU A 376 17.93 8.36 13.92
N ILE A 377 19.01 9.13 13.84
CA ILE A 377 19.18 10.20 12.83
C ILE A 377 19.15 9.63 11.41
N VAL A 378 19.80 8.48 11.16
CA VAL A 378 19.81 7.83 9.84
C VAL A 378 18.42 7.33 9.46
N GLU A 379 17.67 6.73 10.39
CA GLU A 379 16.30 6.28 10.14
C GLU A 379 15.36 7.46 9.85
N LEU A 380 15.42 8.53 10.67
CA LEU A 380 14.65 9.75 10.45
C LEU A 380 14.99 10.42 9.11
N SER A 381 16.26 10.43 8.72
CA SER A 381 16.70 10.97 7.42
C SER A 381 16.16 10.17 6.24
N ARG A 382 16.10 8.83 6.38
CA ARG A 382 15.52 7.94 5.36
C ARG A 382 14.01 8.15 5.24
N GLU A 383 13.31 8.33 6.37
CA GLU A 383 11.88 8.61 6.40
C GLU A 383 11.55 9.99 5.82
N LYS A 384 12.35 11.03 6.14
CA LYS A 384 12.28 12.36 5.52
C LYS A 384 12.37 12.26 4.00
N GLY A 385 13.38 11.56 3.46
CA GLY A 385 13.54 11.38 2.01
C GLY A 385 12.37 10.64 1.34
N ASN A 386 11.77 9.66 2.03
CA ASN A 386 10.58 8.97 1.53
C ASN A 386 9.35 9.89 1.50
N LEU A 387 9.14 10.68 2.56
CA LEU A 387 8.06 11.67 2.63
C LEU A 387 8.22 12.75 1.55
N GLU A 388 9.43 13.21 1.30
CA GLU A 388 9.72 14.18 0.23
C GLU A 388 9.36 13.63 -1.15
N LYS A 389 9.73 12.38 -1.46
CA LYS A 389 9.33 11.71 -2.70
C LYS A 389 7.80 11.63 -2.82
N LEU A 390 7.11 11.29 -1.74
CA LEU A 390 5.64 11.22 -1.71
C LEU A 390 4.99 12.59 -1.92
N ILE A 391 5.52 13.64 -1.29
CA ILE A 391 5.05 15.02 -1.46
C ILE A 391 5.24 15.47 -2.91
N SER A 392 6.41 15.23 -3.50
CA SER A 392 6.68 15.55 -4.91
C SER A 392 5.71 14.83 -5.85
N SER A 393 5.53 13.51 -5.66
CA SER A 393 4.54 12.74 -6.45
C SER A 393 3.11 13.25 -6.29
N THR A 394 2.72 13.63 -5.07
CA THR A 394 1.38 14.16 -4.80
C THR A 394 1.16 15.52 -5.44
N ARG A 395 2.17 16.40 -5.41
CA ARG A 395 2.13 17.72 -6.08
C ARG A 395 1.91 17.58 -7.58
N VAL A 396 2.63 16.64 -8.21
CA VAL A 396 2.44 16.32 -9.64
C VAL A 396 1.00 15.87 -9.90
N LYS A 397 0.49 14.90 -9.14
CA LYS A 397 -0.90 14.41 -9.29
C LYS A 397 -1.98 15.48 -9.09
N VAL A 398 -1.74 16.44 -8.18
CA VAL A 398 -2.64 17.58 -7.98
C VAL A 398 -2.58 18.54 -9.18
N ALA A 399 -1.38 18.81 -9.70
CA ALA A 399 -1.20 19.61 -10.91
C ALA A 399 -1.88 18.97 -12.12
N GLU A 400 -1.74 17.65 -12.30
CA GLU A 400 -2.44 16.87 -13.33
C GLU A 400 -3.95 17.05 -13.24
N ARG A 401 -4.55 16.81 -12.07
CA ARG A 401 -5.99 16.97 -11.87
C ARG A 401 -6.49 18.38 -12.17
N ASN A 402 -5.78 19.40 -11.67
CA ASN A 402 -6.18 20.78 -11.89
C ASN A 402 -6.12 21.13 -13.37
N LEU A 403 -5.04 20.76 -14.06
CA LEU A 403 -4.87 20.98 -15.49
C LEU A 403 -5.91 20.22 -16.33
N GLN A 404 -6.25 19.00 -15.92
CA GLN A 404 -7.31 18.22 -16.56
C GLN A 404 -8.69 18.84 -16.37
N GLY A 405 -9.00 19.35 -15.17
CA GLY A 405 -10.22 20.12 -14.91
C GLY A 405 -10.31 21.39 -15.77
N TYR A 406 -9.20 22.11 -15.97
CA TYR A 406 -9.18 23.26 -16.88
C TYR A 406 -9.42 22.88 -18.35
N LEU A 407 -8.90 21.74 -18.80
CA LEU A 407 -9.17 21.22 -20.15
C LEU A 407 -10.64 20.82 -20.34
N GLU A 408 -11.30 20.31 -19.29
CA GLU A 408 -12.72 19.94 -19.35
C GLU A 408 -13.66 21.15 -19.33
N MET A 409 -13.21 22.29 -18.78
CA MET A 409 -13.99 23.55 -18.75
C MET A 409 -13.85 24.40 -20.01
N LEU A 410 -12.85 24.13 -20.86
CA LEU A 410 -12.65 24.85 -22.12
C LEU A 410 -13.49 24.19 -23.22
N ASP A 411 -14.51 24.90 -23.70
CA ASP A 411 -15.24 24.52 -24.92
C ASP A 411 -14.34 24.73 -26.14
N PHE A 412 -13.78 23.64 -26.65
CA PHE A 412 -12.97 23.66 -27.87
C PHE A 412 -13.87 23.53 -29.11
N GLU A 413 -13.70 24.44 -30.08
CA GLU A 413 -14.50 24.46 -31.33
C GLU A 413 -14.24 23.26 -32.25
N ASP A 414 -13.06 22.63 -32.15
CA ASP A 414 -12.75 21.38 -32.83
C ASP A 414 -11.81 20.47 -32.01
N GLU A 415 -11.86 19.17 -32.30
CA GLU A 415 -11.10 18.14 -31.58
C GLU A 415 -9.58 18.29 -31.78
N LYS A 416 -9.14 18.93 -32.87
CA LYS A 416 -7.73 19.11 -33.20
C LYS A 416 -7.07 20.15 -32.29
N THR A 417 -7.83 21.17 -31.92
CA THR A 417 -7.42 22.24 -31.00
C THR A 417 -7.32 21.71 -29.58
N LYS A 418 -8.29 20.87 -29.17
CA LYS A 418 -8.27 20.13 -27.90
C LYS A 418 -7.07 19.19 -27.80
N GLU A 419 -6.74 18.47 -28.87
CA GLU A 419 -5.58 17.57 -28.91
C GLU A 419 -4.25 18.32 -28.84
N THR A 420 -4.18 19.50 -29.47
CA THR A 420 -3.01 20.39 -29.41
C THR A 420 -2.82 20.97 -28.01
N ALA A 421 -3.92 21.36 -27.35
CA ALA A 421 -3.92 21.82 -25.97
C ALA A 421 -3.48 20.70 -25.01
N LYS A 422 -3.98 19.48 -25.15
CA LYS A 422 -3.50 18.29 -24.41
C LYS A 422 -1.99 18.07 -24.58
N LYS A 423 -1.47 18.16 -25.80
CA LYS A 423 -0.02 18.02 -26.06
C LYS A 423 0.82 19.09 -25.36
N HIS A 424 0.36 20.35 -25.34
CA HIS A 424 1.05 21.41 -24.62
C HIS A 424 0.97 21.21 -23.11
N LEU A 425 -0.17 20.76 -22.60
CA LEU A 425 -0.39 20.45 -21.20
C LEU A 425 0.54 19.33 -20.70
N ASN A 426 0.66 18.25 -21.48
CA ASN A 426 1.58 17.15 -21.17
C ASN A 426 3.05 17.58 -21.19
N ARG A 427 3.42 18.55 -22.04
CA ARG A 427 4.75 19.17 -21.99
C ARG A 427 4.97 19.95 -20.71
N ILE A 428 4.00 20.77 -20.31
CA ILE A 428 4.07 21.55 -19.06
C ILE A 428 4.14 20.62 -17.85
N LEU A 429 3.40 19.52 -17.86
CA LEU A 429 3.44 18.49 -16.81
C LEU A 429 4.80 17.81 -16.71
N ASN A 430 5.36 17.40 -17.84
CA ASN A 430 6.71 16.83 -17.87
C ASN A 430 7.76 17.83 -17.39
N ASP A 431 7.64 19.11 -17.75
CA ASP A 431 8.55 20.16 -17.29
C ASP A 431 8.42 20.40 -15.78
N VAL A 432 7.21 20.34 -15.22
CA VAL A 432 6.94 20.43 -13.77
C VAL A 432 7.46 19.20 -13.01
N GLU A 433 7.32 18.00 -13.58
CA GLU A 433 7.94 16.78 -13.04
C GLU A 433 9.46 16.88 -13.04
N LEU A 434 10.06 17.35 -14.13
CA LEU A 434 11.50 17.53 -14.25
C LEU A 434 12.01 18.55 -13.24
N ASP A 435 11.31 19.68 -13.07
CA ASP A 435 11.69 20.74 -12.14
C ASP A 435 11.54 20.30 -10.67
N ALA A 436 10.50 19.53 -10.35
CA ALA A 436 10.32 18.91 -9.04
C ALA A 436 11.41 17.87 -8.71
N LEU A 437 11.88 17.11 -9.70
CA LEU A 437 12.96 16.13 -9.56
C LEU A 437 14.35 16.78 -9.50
N LEU A 438 14.62 17.81 -10.30
CA LEU A 438 15.95 18.43 -10.43
C LEU A 438 16.22 19.54 -9.42
N ASN A 439 15.22 20.38 -9.11
CA ASN A 439 15.38 21.56 -8.25
C ASN A 439 14.76 21.39 -6.85
N GLY A 440 13.96 20.35 -6.64
CA GLY A 440 13.47 19.95 -5.31
C GLY A 440 14.60 19.76 -4.29
N PRO A 441 15.65 18.97 -4.58
CA PRO A 441 16.77 18.75 -3.65
C PRO A 441 17.59 20.03 -3.37
N LYS A 442 17.85 20.86 -4.39
CA LYS A 442 18.61 22.13 -4.24
C LYS A 442 17.91 23.16 -3.36
N ARG A 443 16.58 23.32 -3.50
CA ARG A 443 15.80 24.20 -2.62
C ARG A 443 15.78 23.71 -1.17
N ILE A 444 15.93 22.42 -0.94
CA ILE A 444 16.00 21.83 0.40
C ILE A 444 17.39 22.07 1.02
N GLU A 445 18.47 21.89 0.25
CA GLU A 445 19.83 22.28 0.68
C GLU A 445 19.92 23.76 1.08
N GLU A 446 19.25 24.65 0.35
CA GLU A 446 19.15 26.08 0.71
C GLU A 446 18.33 26.36 1.97
N ILE A 447 17.30 25.54 2.26
CA ILE A 447 16.49 25.66 3.48
C ILE A 447 17.26 25.10 4.68
N ASP A 448 17.92 23.94 4.55
CA ASP A 448 18.76 23.36 5.61
C ASP A 448 19.95 24.28 5.94
N GLN A 449 20.57 24.93 4.94
CA GLN A 449 21.59 25.96 5.19
C GLN A 449 21.07 27.23 5.88
N LYS A 450 19.78 27.57 5.70
CA LYS A 450 19.13 28.70 6.37
C LYS A 450 18.64 28.37 7.78
N LEU A 451 18.33 27.10 8.06
CA LEU A 451 17.93 26.62 9.39
C LEU A 451 19.13 26.27 10.29
N SER A 452 20.29 25.98 9.70
CA SER A 452 21.55 25.72 10.43
C SER A 452 22.33 27.00 10.80
N LYS A 453 21.92 28.17 10.30
CA LYS A 453 22.42 29.50 10.71
C LYS A 453 21.44 30.12 11.70
#